data_AF-A0A538AUQ3-F1
#
_entry.id   AF-A0A538AUQ3-F1
#
_cell.length_a   1.000
_cell.length_b   1.000
_cell.length_c   1.000
_cell.angle_alpha   90.00
_cell.angle_beta   90.00
_cell.angle_gamma   90.00
#
_symmetry.space_group_name_H-M   'P 1'
#
loop_
_entity.id
_entity.type
_entity.pdbx_description
1 polymer ?
#
loop_
_entity_poly.entity_id
_entity_poly.type
_entity_poly.pdbx_seq_one_letter_code
_entity_poly.pdbx_strand_id
1 'polypeptide(L)'
;MKVAGAGGVPASGATAVVLNVTAVAPSAASFLTVYPSDVGRPVASNLNFPPGVNIPNLVVVKVGSDGNVDVYNDQGNVDVVFDVVGWFGSTGATFGPLPPQRVLDTRDGTGGSVARLGPGEARAVKVAGVGGTPGSGISAVVLNVTAVAPSAGSFLTVYPSDRVR
;
A
#
# COMPACT_ATOMS: atom_id res chain seq x y z
N MET A 1 17.21 1.20 7.94
CA MET A 1 17.57 2.28 6.98
C MET A 1 16.93 3.59 7.39
N LYS A 2 17.59 4.73 7.13
CA LYS A 2 17.06 6.06 7.45
C LYS A 2 16.03 6.52 6.44
N VAL A 3 14.83 6.86 6.93
CA VAL A 3 13.75 7.42 6.10
C VAL A 3 13.43 8.86 6.48
N ALA A 4 13.54 9.23 7.75
CA ALA A 4 13.34 10.62 8.16
C ALA A 4 14.41 11.51 7.51
N GLY A 5 13.97 12.55 6.80
CA GLY A 5 14.84 13.45 6.03
C GLY A 5 15.23 12.96 4.63
N ALA A 6 14.72 11.80 4.19
CA ALA A 6 15.01 11.23 2.87
C ALA A 6 13.75 11.15 1.99
N GLY A 7 13.90 11.22 0.66
CA GLY A 7 12.80 11.00 -0.29
C GLY A 7 11.59 11.93 -0.09
N GLY A 8 11.79 13.14 0.42
CA GLY A 8 10.72 14.10 0.72
C GLY A 8 10.03 13.89 2.07
N VAL A 9 10.42 12.89 2.86
CA VAL A 9 9.97 12.71 4.25
C VAL A 9 10.65 13.78 5.13
N PRO A 10 9.89 14.51 5.97
CA PRO A 10 10.47 15.44 6.94
C PRO A 10 11.49 14.77 7.87
N ALA A 11 12.50 15.52 8.30
CA ALA A 11 13.50 15.04 9.25
C ALA A 11 12.90 14.73 10.64
N SER A 12 11.76 15.32 10.97
CA SER A 12 11.02 15.11 12.20
C SER A 12 9.50 15.22 11.96
N GLY A 13 8.70 14.65 12.87
CA GLY A 13 7.23 14.75 12.82
C GLY A 13 6.54 13.74 11.89
N ALA A 14 7.26 13.03 11.03
CA ALA A 14 6.74 11.86 10.31
C ALA A 14 6.56 10.69 11.28
N THR A 15 5.38 10.08 11.28
CA THR A 15 5.01 8.93 12.14
C THR A 15 4.96 7.62 11.38
N ALA A 16 4.73 7.67 10.06
CA ALA A 16 4.74 6.52 9.17
C ALA A 16 5.12 6.97 7.75
N VAL A 17 5.65 6.03 6.95
CA VAL A 17 5.98 6.23 5.54
C VAL A 17 5.22 5.22 4.67
N VAL A 18 4.85 5.67 3.48
CA VAL A 18 4.31 4.83 2.41
C VAL A 18 5.43 4.59 1.41
N LEU A 19 5.78 3.33 1.22
CA LEU A 19 6.91 2.90 0.41
C LEU A 19 6.39 2.01 -0.71
N ASN A 20 6.91 2.17 -1.92
CA ASN A 20 6.92 1.08 -2.90
C ASN A 20 8.21 0.29 -2.68
N VAL A 21 8.09 -0.96 -2.25
CA VAL A 21 9.22 -1.84 -1.93
C VAL A 21 9.35 -2.87 -3.03
N THR A 22 10.52 -2.93 -3.67
CA THR A 22 10.77 -3.85 -4.78
C THR A 22 11.89 -4.82 -4.42
N ALA A 23 11.58 -6.12 -4.46
CA ALA A 23 12.59 -7.18 -4.46
C ALA A 23 13.16 -7.29 -5.88
N VAL A 24 14.48 -7.28 -6.02
CA VAL A 24 15.21 -7.29 -7.29
C VAL A 24 16.22 -8.43 -7.30
N ALA A 25 16.27 -9.16 -8.40
CA ALA A 25 17.17 -10.29 -8.64
C ALA A 25 17.29 -11.29 -7.45
N PRO A 26 16.17 -11.75 -6.84
CA PRO A 26 16.25 -12.65 -5.70
C PRO A 26 16.87 -14.00 -6.10
N SER A 27 17.77 -14.54 -5.27
CA SER A 27 18.47 -15.79 -5.55
C SER A 27 17.72 -17.05 -5.10
N ALA A 28 16.69 -16.90 -4.26
CA ALA A 28 15.88 -17.98 -3.72
C ALA A 28 14.42 -17.51 -3.51
N ALA A 29 13.51 -18.46 -3.33
CA ALA A 29 12.16 -18.13 -2.86
C ALA A 29 12.25 -17.63 -1.41
N SER A 30 11.66 -16.48 -1.13
CA SER A 30 11.77 -15.81 0.17
C SER A 30 10.63 -14.80 0.37
N PHE A 31 10.71 -14.05 1.45
CA PHE A 31 9.87 -12.90 1.72
C PHE A 31 10.65 -11.77 2.40
N LEU A 32 10.12 -10.54 2.24
CA LEU A 32 10.52 -9.37 3.01
C LEU A 32 9.52 -9.08 4.12
N THR A 33 10.04 -8.71 5.30
CA THR A 33 9.29 -8.02 6.36
C THR A 33 9.88 -6.63 6.53
N VAL A 34 9.06 -5.60 6.43
CA VAL A 34 9.41 -4.19 6.64
C VAL A 34 8.72 -3.70 7.89
N TYR A 35 9.48 -3.19 8.85
CA TYR A 35 8.98 -2.91 10.20
C TYR A 35 9.69 -1.72 10.84
N PRO A 36 9.14 -1.13 11.92
CA PRO A 36 9.81 -0.04 12.63
C PRO A 36 11.10 -0.55 13.27
N SER A 37 12.17 0.25 13.19
CA SER A 37 13.50 -0.08 13.73
C SER A 37 13.54 -0.17 15.27
N ASP A 38 12.53 0.34 15.95
CA ASP A 38 12.48 0.40 17.41
C ASP A 38 11.56 -0.66 18.04
N VAL A 39 11.12 -1.64 17.25
CA VAL A 39 10.34 -2.79 17.75
C VAL A 39 10.93 -4.11 17.26
N GLY A 40 10.61 -5.20 17.96
CA GLY A 40 10.96 -6.54 17.51
C GLY A 40 10.32 -6.88 16.16
N ARG A 41 11.06 -7.56 15.29
CA ARG A 41 10.60 -7.99 13.97
C ARG A 41 9.29 -8.80 14.07
N PRO A 42 8.21 -8.39 13.38
CA PRO A 42 6.99 -9.19 13.26
C PRO A 42 7.22 -10.51 12.51
N VAL A 43 6.32 -11.48 12.71
CA VAL A 43 6.33 -12.75 11.93
C VAL A 43 5.63 -12.64 10.58
N ALA A 44 4.92 -11.54 10.33
CA ALA A 44 4.20 -11.33 9.08
C ALA A 44 5.15 -10.87 7.96
N SER A 45 4.91 -11.34 6.74
CA SER A 45 5.60 -10.84 5.54
C SER A 45 4.82 -9.69 4.89
N ASN A 46 5.56 -8.79 4.23
CA ASN A 46 5.00 -7.74 3.37
C ASN A 46 5.05 -8.12 1.89
N LEU A 47 6.10 -8.81 1.45
CA LEU A 47 6.33 -9.11 0.03
C LEU A 47 6.96 -10.50 -0.09
N ASN A 48 6.28 -11.42 -0.76
CA ASN A 48 6.76 -12.79 -0.99
C ASN A 48 7.16 -12.91 -2.47
N PHE A 49 8.28 -13.58 -2.76
CA PHE A 49 8.82 -13.65 -4.11
C PHE A 49 9.53 -14.97 -4.41
N PRO A 50 9.44 -15.49 -5.65
CA PRO A 50 10.28 -16.59 -6.14
C PRO A 50 11.66 -16.07 -6.59
N PRO A 51 12.64 -16.95 -6.84
CA PRO A 51 13.93 -16.53 -7.39
C PRO A 51 13.81 -15.95 -8.81
N GLY A 52 14.69 -15.01 -9.15
CA GLY A 52 14.84 -14.44 -10.49
C GLY A 52 13.75 -13.47 -10.94
N VAL A 53 12.75 -13.19 -10.10
CA VAL A 53 11.62 -12.32 -10.46
C VAL A 53 11.65 -11.04 -9.63
N ASN A 54 11.65 -9.90 -10.31
CA ASN A 54 11.50 -8.62 -9.65
C ASN A 54 10.03 -8.40 -9.29
N ILE A 55 9.72 -8.16 -8.01
CA ILE A 55 8.34 -7.98 -7.55
C ILE A 55 8.26 -6.74 -6.66
N PRO A 56 7.43 -5.73 -7.02
CA PRO A 56 7.10 -4.61 -6.14
C PRO A 56 5.87 -4.88 -5.26
N ASN A 57 5.82 -4.26 -4.09
CA ASN A 57 4.61 -4.14 -3.28
C ASN A 57 4.59 -2.80 -2.51
N LEU A 58 3.40 -2.20 -2.35
CA LEU A 58 3.23 -1.00 -1.52
C LEU A 58 3.15 -1.39 -0.04
N VAL A 59 3.96 -0.72 0.78
CA VAL A 59 4.09 -0.94 2.22
C VAL A 59 3.80 0.36 2.95
N VAL A 60 2.93 0.30 3.97
CA VAL A 60 2.81 1.37 4.97
C VAL A 60 3.46 0.88 6.24
N VAL A 61 4.47 1.60 6.73
CA VAL A 61 5.24 1.22 7.91
C VAL A 61 5.44 2.42 8.83
N LYS A 62 5.31 2.18 10.14
CA LYS A 62 5.61 3.19 11.16
C LYS A 62 7.12 3.50 11.14
N VAL A 63 7.47 4.77 11.27
CA VAL A 63 8.86 5.20 11.42
C VAL A 63 9.26 5.01 12.89
N GLY A 64 10.40 4.36 13.12
CA GLY A 64 10.95 4.21 14.46
C GLY A 64 11.39 5.55 15.05
N SER A 65 11.53 5.60 16.37
CA SER A 65 11.96 6.81 17.10
C SER A 65 13.31 7.38 16.66
N ASP A 66 14.19 6.54 16.10
CA ASP A 66 15.47 6.92 15.47
C ASP A 66 15.32 7.43 14.02
N GLY A 67 14.09 7.48 13.49
CA GLY A 67 13.77 7.89 12.13
C GLY A 67 14.04 6.82 11.07
N ASN A 68 14.26 5.57 11.48
CA ASN A 68 14.56 4.45 10.59
C ASN A 68 13.34 3.52 10.40
N VAL A 69 13.47 2.65 9.40
CA VAL A 69 12.67 1.42 9.21
C VAL A 69 13.62 0.28 8.90
N ASP A 70 13.30 -0.92 9.33
CA ASP A 70 14.10 -2.11 9.07
C ASP A 70 13.46 -3.00 8.02
N VAL A 71 14.30 -3.76 7.31
CA VAL A 71 13.89 -4.76 6.34
C VAL A 71 14.60 -6.07 6.66
N TYR A 72 13.84 -7.15 6.64
CA TYR A 72 14.34 -8.50 6.83
C TYR A 72 14.06 -9.33 5.58
N ASN A 73 15.01 -10.17 5.18
CA ASN A 73 14.87 -11.19 4.15
C ASN A 73 15.06 -12.58 4.79
N ASP A 74 14.18 -13.54 4.48
CA ASP A 74 14.20 -14.86 5.12
C ASP A 74 15.27 -15.82 4.57
N GLN A 75 15.34 -15.96 3.24
CA GLN A 75 16.23 -16.88 2.54
C GLN A 75 16.93 -16.22 1.36
N GLY A 76 18.10 -16.76 0.98
CA GLY A 76 18.88 -16.31 -0.18
C GLY A 76 19.35 -14.85 -0.08
N ASN A 77 19.76 -14.31 -1.23
CA ASN A 77 20.14 -12.91 -1.39
C ASN A 77 19.12 -12.20 -2.28
N VAL A 78 18.89 -10.92 -2.03
CA VAL A 78 17.97 -10.09 -2.81
C VAL A 78 18.42 -8.64 -2.72
N ASP A 79 18.38 -7.94 -3.84
CA ASP A 79 18.52 -6.48 -3.84
C ASP A 79 17.15 -5.88 -3.50
N VAL A 80 17.11 -4.84 -2.67
CA VAL A 80 15.84 -4.20 -2.28
C VAL A 80 15.87 -2.72 -2.60
N VAL A 81 14.85 -2.27 -3.33
CA VAL A 81 14.64 -0.86 -3.66
C VAL A 81 13.44 -0.34 -2.87
N PHE A 82 13.58 0.85 -2.31
CA PHE A 82 12.55 1.55 -1.56
C PHE A 82 12.29 2.92 -2.17
N ASP A 83 11.11 3.11 -2.73
CA ASP A 83 10.66 4.42 -3.22
C ASP A 83 9.68 5.03 -2.21
N VAL A 84 9.92 6.25 -1.75
CA VAL A 84 8.95 6.97 -0.92
C VAL A 84 7.82 7.49 -1.80
N VAL A 85 6.60 7.03 -1.51
CA VAL A 85 5.36 7.47 -2.20
C VAL A 85 4.62 8.53 -1.39
N GLY A 86 4.83 8.55 -0.07
CA GLY A 86 4.24 9.53 0.84
C GLY A 86 4.60 9.26 2.28
N TRP A 87 4.11 10.10 3.19
CA TRP A 87 4.31 9.97 4.62
C TRP A 87 3.13 10.52 5.40
N PHE A 88 2.98 10.08 6.64
CA PHE A 88 1.96 10.55 7.58
C PHE A 88 2.63 11.31 8.72
N GLY A 89 2.06 12.46 9.10
CA GLY A 89 2.54 13.28 10.20
C GLY A 89 1.97 12.87 11.56
N SER A 90 2.42 13.55 12.61
CA SER A 90 1.80 13.52 13.95
C SER A 90 0.59 14.46 14.07
N THR A 91 0.41 15.35 13.10
CA THR A 91 -0.68 16.32 13.00
C THR A 91 -1.16 16.40 11.55
N GLY A 92 -2.33 17.01 11.31
CA GLY A 92 -2.93 17.07 9.97
C GLY A 92 -3.62 15.76 9.57
N ALA A 93 -3.51 15.37 8.31
CA ALA A 93 -4.05 14.09 7.83
C ALA A 93 -3.20 12.92 8.37
N THR A 94 -3.70 12.27 9.42
CA THR A 94 -3.06 11.11 10.05
C THR A 94 -3.52 9.81 9.42
N PHE A 95 -2.74 8.73 9.60
CA PHE A 95 -3.15 7.40 9.18
C PHE A 95 -4.06 6.74 10.23
N GLY A 96 -5.30 6.47 9.86
CA GLY A 96 -6.23 5.66 10.67
C GLY A 96 -6.20 4.21 10.18
N PRO A 97 -5.51 3.28 10.87
CA PRO A 97 -5.49 1.89 10.47
C PRO A 97 -6.89 1.26 10.62
N LEU A 98 -7.25 0.40 9.67
CA LEU A 98 -8.49 -0.38 9.70
C LEU A 98 -8.15 -1.87 9.54
N PRO A 99 -8.92 -2.79 10.16
CA PRO A 99 -8.94 -4.16 9.67
C PRO A 99 -9.33 -4.13 8.18
N PRO A 100 -8.77 -4.98 7.30
CA PRO A 100 -9.10 -4.94 5.89
C PRO A 100 -10.61 -5.01 5.66
N GLN A 101 -11.17 -4.06 4.92
CA GLN A 101 -12.58 -4.00 4.57
C GLN A 101 -12.74 -3.91 3.05
N ARG A 102 -13.73 -4.62 2.53
CA ARG A 102 -14.09 -4.58 1.11
C ARG A 102 -15.10 -3.47 0.88
N VAL A 103 -14.70 -2.44 0.12
CA VAL A 103 -15.56 -1.27 -0.18
C VAL A 103 -16.30 -1.39 -1.51
N LEU A 104 -15.82 -2.25 -2.43
CA LEU A 104 -16.47 -2.56 -3.70
C LEU A 104 -16.15 -4.01 -4.10
N ASP A 105 -17.16 -4.73 -4.59
CA ASP A 105 -16.99 -5.98 -5.35
C ASP A 105 -18.10 -6.12 -6.39
N THR A 106 -17.72 -5.99 -7.66
CA THR A 106 -18.65 -6.00 -8.79
C THR A 106 -19.24 -7.38 -9.09
N ARG A 107 -18.75 -8.43 -8.43
CA ARG A 107 -19.24 -9.81 -8.61
C ARG A 107 -20.44 -10.11 -7.73
N ASP A 108 -20.50 -9.54 -6.54
CA ASP A 108 -21.57 -9.75 -5.55
C ASP A 108 -22.40 -8.49 -5.26
N GLY A 109 -21.99 -7.33 -5.78
CA GLY A 109 -22.70 -6.07 -5.64
C GLY A 109 -22.32 -5.28 -4.39
N THR A 110 -21.34 -5.73 -3.60
CA THR A 110 -20.82 -4.95 -2.48
C THR A 110 -20.41 -3.56 -2.95
N GLY A 111 -20.93 -2.51 -2.31
CA GLY A 111 -20.60 -1.11 -2.64
C GLY A 111 -21.15 -0.61 -3.99
N GLY A 112 -22.05 -1.33 -4.65
CA GLY A 112 -22.61 -0.93 -5.94
C GLY A 112 -23.63 -1.92 -6.51
N SER A 113 -23.53 -2.21 -7.81
CA SER A 113 -24.36 -3.20 -8.49
C SER A 113 -23.51 -4.37 -8.98
N VAL A 114 -24.14 -5.53 -9.17
CA VAL A 114 -23.50 -6.71 -9.79
C VAL A 114 -23.29 -6.44 -11.29
N ALA A 115 -22.19 -5.76 -11.62
CA ALA A 115 -21.89 -5.35 -12.99
C ALA A 115 -20.37 -5.26 -13.22
N ARG A 116 -19.83 -6.11 -14.09
CA ARG A 116 -18.42 -6.07 -14.50
C ARG A 116 -18.09 -4.72 -15.12
N LEU A 117 -16.93 -4.13 -14.79
CA LEU A 117 -16.46 -2.89 -15.42
C LEU A 117 -16.12 -3.14 -16.89
N GLY A 118 -16.86 -2.49 -17.80
CA GLY A 118 -16.69 -2.61 -19.24
C GLY A 118 -15.57 -1.71 -19.81
N PRO A 119 -15.23 -1.84 -21.10
CA PRO A 119 -14.25 -0.98 -21.76
C PRO A 119 -14.63 0.50 -21.67
N GLY A 120 -13.70 1.35 -21.20
CA GLY A 120 -13.92 2.80 -21.08
C GLY A 120 -14.87 3.22 -19.96
N GLU A 121 -15.45 2.27 -19.21
CA GLU A 121 -16.35 2.59 -18.10
C GLU A 121 -15.56 3.07 -16.87
N ALA A 122 -16.15 4.02 -16.15
CA ALA A 122 -15.73 4.42 -14.82
C ALA A 122 -16.86 4.13 -13.82
N ARG A 123 -16.49 3.75 -12.60
CA ARG A 123 -17.44 3.59 -11.48
C ARG A 123 -16.96 4.48 -10.33
N ALA A 124 -17.83 5.38 -9.90
CA ALA A 124 -17.62 6.10 -8.65
C ALA A 124 -17.81 5.13 -7.48
N VAL A 125 -16.86 5.11 -6.55
CA VAL A 125 -16.91 4.26 -5.35
C VAL A 125 -17.02 5.16 -4.14
N LYS A 126 -18.11 5.04 -3.39
CA LYS A 126 -18.24 5.74 -2.11
C LYS A 126 -17.32 5.08 -1.10
N VAL A 127 -16.33 5.83 -0.62
CA VAL A 127 -15.41 5.34 0.42
C VAL A 127 -15.79 5.88 1.79
N ALA A 128 -16.11 7.17 1.91
CA ALA A 128 -16.46 7.79 3.19
C ALA A 128 -17.67 7.12 3.85
N GLY A 129 -17.53 6.73 5.11
CA GLY A 129 -18.57 6.06 5.90
C GLY A 129 -18.78 4.59 5.55
N VAL A 130 -17.91 4.00 4.71
CA VAL A 130 -17.97 2.59 4.30
C VAL A 130 -16.80 1.83 4.92
N GLY A 131 -17.01 0.58 5.34
CA GLY A 131 -15.94 -0.30 5.80
C GLY A 131 -15.14 0.29 6.96
N GLY A 132 -15.81 0.89 7.94
CA GLY A 132 -15.16 1.48 9.13
C GLY A 132 -14.47 2.82 8.90
N THR A 133 -14.44 3.35 7.68
CA THR A 133 -13.93 4.71 7.45
C THR A 133 -14.88 5.77 8.03
N PRO A 134 -14.36 6.92 8.49
CA PRO A 134 -15.21 8.05 8.89
C PRO A 134 -16.09 8.55 7.74
N GLY A 135 -17.30 9.02 8.07
CA GLY A 135 -18.24 9.62 7.10
C GLY A 135 -17.80 10.98 6.55
N SER A 136 -16.86 11.64 7.24
CA SER A 136 -16.31 12.95 6.87
C SER A 136 -14.89 13.10 7.43
N GLY A 137 -14.13 14.09 6.96
CA GLY A 137 -12.79 14.40 7.49
C GLY A 137 -11.67 13.49 7.00
N ILE A 138 -11.94 12.59 6.06
CA ILE A 138 -10.92 11.84 5.32
C ILE A 138 -10.46 12.64 4.11
N SER A 139 -9.14 12.77 3.94
CA SER A 139 -8.54 13.47 2.78
C SER A 139 -8.06 12.52 1.69
N ALA A 140 -7.75 11.26 2.06
CA ALA A 140 -7.26 10.23 1.16
C ALA A 140 -7.52 8.84 1.77
N VAL A 141 -7.36 7.80 0.95
CA VAL A 141 -7.39 6.40 1.38
C VAL A 141 -6.27 5.59 0.72
N VAL A 142 -5.79 4.57 1.41
CA VAL A 142 -4.92 3.53 0.83
C VAL A 142 -5.81 2.35 0.45
N LEU A 143 -5.77 1.95 -0.81
CA LEU A 143 -6.62 0.90 -1.36
C LEU A 143 -5.76 -0.21 -1.95
N ASN A 144 -6.13 -1.47 -1.68
CA ASN A 144 -5.75 -2.57 -2.55
C ASN A 144 -6.81 -2.72 -3.65
N VAL A 145 -6.38 -2.84 -4.90
CA VAL A 145 -7.27 -2.94 -6.06
C VAL A 145 -6.88 -4.16 -6.87
N THR A 146 -7.86 -5.02 -7.17
CA THR A 146 -7.61 -6.29 -7.87
C THR A 146 -8.59 -6.44 -9.02
N ALA A 147 -8.06 -6.64 -10.24
CA ALA A 147 -8.84 -7.11 -11.37
C ALA A 147 -8.93 -8.64 -11.31
N VAL A 148 -10.15 -9.19 -11.23
CA VAL A 148 -10.38 -10.63 -11.11
C VAL A 148 -10.91 -11.17 -12.43
N ALA A 149 -10.21 -12.15 -13.01
CA ALA A 149 -10.56 -12.83 -14.26
C ALA A 149 -10.97 -11.85 -15.41
N PRO A 150 -10.09 -10.90 -15.80
CA PRO A 150 -10.38 -9.99 -16.90
C PRO A 150 -10.55 -10.76 -18.22
N SER A 151 -11.48 -10.33 -19.08
CA SER A 151 -11.71 -10.97 -20.38
C SER A 151 -10.72 -10.56 -21.47
N ALA A 152 -9.86 -9.55 -21.20
CA ALA A 152 -8.81 -9.07 -22.09
C ALA A 152 -7.69 -8.41 -21.28
N GLY A 153 -6.48 -8.33 -21.84
CA GLY A 153 -5.37 -7.58 -21.24
C GLY A 153 -5.66 -6.07 -21.23
N SER A 154 -5.46 -5.42 -20.08
CA SER A 154 -5.72 -3.98 -19.89
C SER A 154 -5.09 -3.49 -18.57
N PHE A 155 -5.46 -2.28 -18.12
CA PHE A 155 -5.10 -1.71 -16.82
C PHE A 155 -6.33 -1.14 -16.10
N LEU A 156 -6.21 -0.95 -14.78
CA LEU A 156 -7.13 -0.13 -13.99
C LEU A 156 -6.45 1.19 -13.62
N THR A 157 -7.22 2.27 -13.59
CA THR A 157 -6.80 3.56 -13.04
C THR A 157 -7.79 3.99 -11.98
N VAL A 158 -7.30 4.42 -10.83
CA VAL A 158 -8.10 4.96 -9.74
C VAL A 158 -7.79 6.45 -9.60
N TYR A 159 -8.83 7.26 -9.51
CA TYR A 159 -8.73 8.71 -9.38
C TYR A 159 -9.91 9.26 -8.57
N PRO A 160 -9.75 10.43 -7.92
CA PRO A 160 -10.86 11.10 -7.24
C PRO A 160 -12.03 11.36 -8.18
N SER A 161 -13.25 11.01 -7.78
CA SER A 161 -14.44 11.08 -8.64
C SER A 161 -14.90 12.50 -8.96
N ASP A 162 -14.40 13.50 -8.23
CA ASP A 162 -14.60 14.93 -8.48
C ASP A 162 -13.67 15.47 -9.59
N ARG A 163 -12.82 14.61 -10.16
CA ARG A 163 -11.99 14.93 -11.32
C ARG A 163 -12.40 14.06 -12.51
N VAL A 164 -12.75 14.71 -13.62
CA VAL A 164 -12.93 14.03 -14.92
C VAL A 164 -11.54 13.78 -15.50
N ARG A 165 -11.37 12.62 -16.14
CA ARG A 165 -10.13 12.24 -16.83
C ARG A 165 -9.94 13.05 -18.11
#